data_AF-Q8ZUG8-F1
#
_entry.id   AF-Q8ZUG8-F1
#
_cell.length_a   1.000
_cell.length_b   1.000
_cell.length_c   1.000
_cell.angle_alpha   90.00
_cell.angle_beta   90.00
_cell.angle_gamma   90.00
#
_symmetry.space_group_name_H-M   'P 1'
#
loop_
_entity.id
_entity.type
_entity.pdbx_description
1 polymer ?
#
loop_
_entity_poly.entity_id
_entity_poly.type
_entity_poly.pdbx_seq_one_letter_code
_entity_poly.pdbx_strand_id
1 'polypeptide(L)'
;MGKVLTILAHGDADGVCSAALVKAALGSKYDEVRVVFTHPVDLVKDFREFAAGDVYIVDVAIDEKYFSEAREALPSHRGRVVYIDHHPLPGEIPGIEIFHEEGASASELTYRMLAGLLPRRMSRVALYGAISDYMDYTEWVRSALLQWDKRIVYFESGVLMQGLERARKDHEFKREVVDHLTRGGAPSAMNRLWLRSRLK
;
A
#
# COMPACT_ATOMS: atom_id res chain seq x y z
N MET A 1 3.95 19.83 18.62
CA MET A 1 4.38 18.92 17.53
C MET A 1 3.17 18.65 16.66
N GLY A 2 3.32 18.74 15.34
CA GLY A 2 2.24 18.42 14.41
C GLY A 2 1.88 16.94 14.43
N LYS A 3 0.69 16.59 13.92
CA LYS A 3 0.25 15.21 13.74
C LYS A 3 1.01 14.58 12.57
N VAL A 4 1.69 13.47 12.82
CA VAL A 4 2.45 12.72 11.81
C VAL A 4 1.73 11.41 11.51
N LEU A 5 1.72 11.01 10.24
CA LEU A 5 1.34 9.68 9.78
C LEU A 5 2.54 9.04 9.08
N THR A 6 2.99 7.88 9.55
CA THR A 6 3.97 7.04 8.84
C THR A 6 3.26 5.87 8.16
N ILE A 7 3.53 5.65 6.88
CA ILE A 7 3.04 4.52 6.09
C ILE A 7 4.25 3.66 5.72
N LEU A 8 4.38 2.49 6.34
CA LEU A 8 5.35 1.47 5.94
C LEU A 8 4.68 0.58 4.89
N ALA A 9 5.25 0.51 3.70
CA ALA A 9 4.65 -0.19 2.58
C ALA A 9 5.65 -1.08 1.87
N HIS A 10 5.18 -2.15 1.25
CA HIS A 10 5.99 -2.84 0.27
C HIS A 10 6.16 -2.00 -1.00
N GLY A 11 7.26 -2.27 -1.70
CA GLY A 11 7.73 -1.44 -2.79
C GLY A 11 7.25 -1.84 -4.18
N ASP A 12 6.38 -2.84 -4.28
CA ASP A 12 5.75 -3.27 -5.54
C ASP A 12 4.46 -2.48 -5.81
N ALA A 13 3.67 -2.94 -6.77
CA ALA A 13 2.45 -2.25 -7.16
C ALA A 13 1.34 -2.34 -6.12
N ASP A 14 1.20 -3.44 -5.37
CA ASP A 14 0.14 -3.59 -4.38
C ASP A 14 0.42 -2.71 -3.15
N GLY A 15 1.64 -2.74 -2.63
CA GLY A 15 2.09 -1.88 -1.54
C GLY A 15 2.07 -0.40 -1.90
N VAL A 16 2.49 -0.02 -3.11
CA VAL A 16 2.42 1.37 -3.59
C VAL A 16 0.97 1.85 -3.74
N CYS A 17 0.07 1.01 -4.25
CA CYS A 17 -1.35 1.35 -4.32
C CYS A 17 -1.99 1.50 -2.94
N SER A 18 -1.68 0.58 -2.02
CA SER A 18 -2.12 0.62 -0.63
C SER A 18 -1.66 1.90 0.06
N ALA A 19 -0.38 2.26 -0.07
CA ALA A 19 0.14 3.51 0.49
C ALA A 19 -0.56 4.74 -0.09
N ALA A 20 -0.83 4.76 -1.40
CA ALA A 20 -1.53 5.86 -2.06
C ALA A 20 -2.97 6.01 -1.57
N LEU A 21 -3.66 4.89 -1.30
CA LEU A 21 -5.02 4.85 -0.75
C LEU A 21 -5.07 5.36 0.69
N VAL A 22 -4.15 4.90 1.56
CA VAL A 22 -4.02 5.41 2.93
C VAL A 22 -3.78 6.92 2.90
N LYS A 23 -2.81 7.37 2.10
CA LYS A 23 -2.47 8.80 1.98
C LYS A 23 -3.64 9.63 1.42
N ALA A 24 -4.40 9.11 0.47
CA ALA A 24 -5.57 9.80 -0.08
C ALA A 24 -6.73 9.92 0.93
N ALA A 25 -6.96 8.89 1.73
CA ALA A 25 -8.03 8.87 2.72
C ALA A 25 -7.74 9.75 3.94
N LEU A 26 -6.48 9.80 4.36
CA LEU A 26 -6.10 10.32 5.66
C LEU A 26 -5.20 11.55 5.60
N GLY A 27 -4.50 11.81 4.49
CA GLY A 27 -3.41 12.78 4.45
C GLY A 27 -3.77 14.20 4.84
N SER A 28 -5.02 14.64 4.63
CA SER A 28 -5.49 15.96 5.06
C SER A 28 -5.71 16.10 6.57
N LYS A 29 -5.65 15.00 7.33
CA LYS A 29 -5.82 14.98 8.80
C LYS A 29 -4.48 15.10 9.57
N TYR A 30 -3.36 15.07 8.85
CA TYR A 30 -2.02 15.08 9.41
C TYR A 30 -1.23 16.25 8.82
N ASP A 31 -0.33 16.81 9.62
CA ASP A 31 0.58 17.88 9.19
C ASP A 31 1.72 17.33 8.33
N GLU A 32 2.08 16.07 8.52
CA GLU A 32 3.10 15.36 7.76
C GLU A 32 2.68 13.92 7.48
N VAL A 33 2.86 13.46 6.24
CA VAL A 33 2.68 12.06 5.85
C VAL A 33 3.98 11.51 5.27
N ARG A 34 4.59 10.58 5.99
CA ARG A 34 5.80 9.87 5.58
C ARG A 34 5.41 8.54 4.97
N VAL A 35 5.96 8.25 3.79
CA VAL A 35 5.92 6.89 3.24
C VAL A 35 7.31 6.31 3.45
N VAL A 36 7.42 5.05 3.80
CA VAL A 36 8.67 4.30 4.00
C VAL A 36 8.48 2.97 3.29
N PHE A 37 9.37 2.65 2.35
CA PHE A 37 9.32 1.35 1.68
C PHE A 37 10.19 0.38 2.44
N THR A 38 9.62 -0.76 2.80
CA THR A 38 10.26 -1.80 3.60
C THR A 38 9.94 -3.18 3.02
N HIS A 39 10.52 -4.22 3.61
CA HIS A 39 10.34 -5.61 3.23
C HIS A 39 10.19 -6.47 4.50
N PRO A 40 9.63 -7.69 4.41
CA PRO A 40 9.37 -8.53 5.59
C PRO A 40 10.54 -8.68 6.56
N VAL A 41 11.75 -8.85 6.02
CA VAL A 41 12.98 -9.03 6.82
C VAL A 41 13.48 -7.75 7.50
N ASP A 42 13.08 -6.58 7.01
CA ASP A 42 13.51 -5.27 7.51
C ASP A 42 12.39 -4.53 8.27
N LEU A 43 11.15 -5.04 8.25
CA LEU A 43 9.96 -4.36 8.78
C LEU A 43 10.15 -3.85 10.21
N VAL A 44 10.62 -4.70 11.12
CA VAL A 44 10.80 -4.31 12.53
C VAL A 44 11.89 -3.26 12.69
N LYS A 45 12.98 -3.38 11.94
CA LYS A 45 14.09 -2.43 11.95
C LYS A 45 13.61 -1.06 11.45
N ASP A 46 12.98 -1.03 10.28
CA ASP A 46 12.48 0.20 9.67
C ASP A 46 11.34 0.83 10.50
N PHE A 47 10.51 0.01 11.14
CA PHE A 47 9.50 0.50 12.09
C PHE A 47 10.17 1.21 13.26
N ARG A 48 11.16 0.60 13.92
CA ARG A 48 11.89 1.24 15.04
C ARG A 48 12.60 2.53 14.62
N GLU A 49 13.10 2.59 13.39
CA GLU A 49 13.85 3.74 12.88
C GLU A 49 12.94 4.90 12.43
N PHE A 50 11.82 4.60 11.77
CA PHE A 50 11.03 5.61 11.03
C PHE A 50 9.60 5.82 11.54
N ALA A 51 9.07 4.95 12.42
CA ALA A 51 7.71 5.11 12.94
C ALA A 51 7.57 6.38 13.78
N ALA A 52 6.63 7.24 13.40
CA ALA A 52 6.32 8.48 14.11
C ALA A 52 4.83 8.80 13.97
N GLY A 53 4.20 9.24 15.07
CA GLY A 53 2.75 9.48 15.09
C GLY A 53 1.96 8.20 14.85
N ASP A 54 0.86 8.29 14.10
CA ASP A 54 0.07 7.10 13.74
C ASP A 54 0.76 6.36 12.60
N VAL A 55 0.64 5.03 12.57
CA VAL A 55 1.37 4.15 11.65
C VAL A 55 0.41 3.23 10.92
N TYR A 56 0.56 3.17 9.60
CA TYR A 56 -0.06 2.15 8.76
C TYR A 56 1.05 1.28 8.17
N ILE A 57 0.93 -0.04 8.32
CA ILE A 57 1.78 -1.03 7.67
C ILE A 57 0.90 -1.71 6.61
N VAL A 58 1.31 -1.63 5.34
CA VAL A 58 0.50 -2.13 4.22
C VAL A 58 1.32 -3.03 3.31
N ASP A 59 0.78 -4.21 3.01
CA ASP A 59 1.36 -5.19 2.08
C ASP A 59 2.75 -5.72 2.48
N VAL A 60 3.07 -5.75 3.78
CA VAL A 60 4.37 -6.24 4.26
C VAL A 60 4.13 -7.41 5.20
N ALA A 61 4.41 -8.61 4.71
CA ALA A 61 4.37 -9.82 5.52
C ALA A 61 5.24 -9.69 6.77
N ILE A 62 4.75 -10.20 7.89
CA ILE A 62 5.56 -10.35 9.11
C ILE A 62 6.33 -11.66 9.01
N ASP A 63 7.63 -11.56 8.81
CA ASP A 63 8.52 -12.72 8.75
C ASP A 63 8.50 -13.48 10.09
N GLU A 64 8.29 -14.80 10.03
CA GLU A 64 8.18 -15.68 11.19
C GLU A 64 9.41 -15.58 12.12
N LYS A 65 10.61 -15.37 11.55
CA LYS A 65 11.85 -15.20 12.31
C LYS A 65 11.83 -13.94 13.18
N TYR A 66 11.18 -12.89 12.72
CA TYR A 66 11.11 -11.60 13.42
C TYR A 66 9.76 -11.36 14.11
N PHE A 67 8.87 -12.35 14.11
CA PHE A 67 7.53 -12.23 14.68
C PHE A 67 7.56 -11.84 16.16
N SER A 68 8.44 -12.44 16.97
CA SER A 68 8.60 -12.09 18.38
C SER A 68 8.98 -10.61 18.57
N GLU A 69 9.84 -10.08 17.70
CA GLU A 69 10.23 -8.67 17.77
C GLU A 69 9.11 -7.74 17.30
N ALA A 70 8.35 -8.13 16.27
CA ALA A 70 7.18 -7.40 15.81
C ALA A 70 6.10 -7.35 16.90
N ARG A 71 5.84 -8.48 17.59
CA ARG A 71 4.91 -8.57 18.72
C ARG A 71 5.27 -7.67 19.90
N GLU A 72 6.55 -7.37 20.08
CA GLU A 72 7.02 -6.44 21.10
C GLU A 72 6.96 -5.00 20.60
N ALA A 73 7.50 -4.73 19.41
CA ALA A 73 7.73 -3.38 18.91
C ALA A 73 6.43 -2.67 18.49
N LEU A 74 5.53 -3.36 17.77
CA LEU A 74 4.33 -2.72 17.22
C LEU A 74 3.38 -2.24 18.32
N PRO A 75 3.03 -3.05 19.35
CA PRO A 75 2.13 -2.61 20.41
C PRO A 75 2.76 -1.61 21.39
N SER A 76 4.09 -1.60 21.48
CA SER A 76 4.82 -0.64 22.34
C SER A 76 4.89 0.76 21.73
N HIS A 77 4.47 0.93 20.47
CA HIS A 77 4.41 2.23 19.82
C HIS A 77 3.35 3.12 20.47
N ARG A 78 3.67 4.40 20.68
CA ARG A 78 2.75 5.33 21.36
C ARG A 78 1.57 5.76 20.50
N GLY A 79 1.75 5.78 19.18
CA GLY A 79 0.69 6.12 18.23
C GLY A 79 -0.14 4.91 17.85
N ARG A 80 -1.24 5.15 17.15
CA ARG A 80 -2.07 4.06 16.61
C ARG A 80 -1.26 3.27 15.58
N VAL A 81 -1.35 1.94 15.62
CA VAL A 81 -0.77 1.07 14.58
C VAL A 81 -1.88 0.29 13.91
N VAL A 82 -1.95 0.39 12.59
CA VAL A 82 -2.87 -0.36 11.73
C VAL A 82 -2.06 -1.20 10.76
N TYR A 83 -2.31 -2.50 10.74
CA TYR A 83 -1.69 -3.46 9.85
C TYR A 83 -2.73 -3.95 8.84
N ILE A 84 -2.44 -3.82 7.54
CA ILE A 84 -3.30 -4.25 6.44
C ILE A 84 -2.48 -5.14 5.51
N ASP A 85 -2.81 -6.41 5.45
CA ASP A 85 -2.02 -7.37 4.68
C ASP A 85 -2.85 -8.61 4.33
N HIS A 86 -2.36 -9.38 3.38
CA HIS A 86 -3.00 -10.57 2.85
C HIS A 86 -2.12 -11.83 2.96
N HIS A 87 -0.84 -11.68 3.32
CA HIS A 87 0.06 -12.80 3.57
C HIS A 87 -0.33 -13.58 4.82
N PRO A 88 0.01 -14.88 4.94
CA PRO A 88 -0.24 -15.64 6.15
C PRO A 88 0.36 -14.97 7.39
N LEU A 89 -0.46 -14.81 8.43
CA LEU A 89 -0.01 -14.26 9.70
C LEU A 89 0.65 -15.35 10.57
N PRO A 90 1.89 -15.15 11.07
CA PRO A 90 2.55 -16.11 11.95
C PRO A 90 1.87 -16.23 13.34
N GLY A 91 1.01 -15.28 13.69
CA GLY A 91 0.16 -15.33 14.86
C GLY A 91 -0.43 -13.97 15.23
N GLU A 92 -1.12 -13.91 16.37
CA GLU A 92 -1.76 -12.68 16.84
C GLU A 92 -0.78 -11.65 17.41
N ILE A 93 -1.02 -10.38 17.09
CA ILE A 93 -0.30 -9.23 17.65
C ILE A 93 -1.31 -8.37 18.43
N PRO A 94 -1.41 -8.54 19.76
CA PRO A 94 -2.37 -7.79 20.55
C PRO A 94 -1.99 -6.31 20.62
N GLY A 95 -2.98 -5.43 20.73
CA GLY A 95 -2.76 -3.99 20.93
C GLY A 95 -2.57 -3.17 19.65
N ILE A 96 -2.67 -3.79 18.47
CA ILE A 96 -2.73 -3.10 17.18
C ILE A 96 -4.03 -3.47 16.44
N GLU A 97 -4.42 -2.66 15.46
CA GLU A 97 -5.54 -2.98 14.58
C GLU A 97 -5.06 -3.79 13.38
N ILE A 98 -5.67 -4.95 13.15
CA ILE A 98 -5.32 -5.85 12.06
C ILE A 98 -6.50 -5.97 11.10
N PHE A 99 -6.27 -5.66 9.84
CA PHE A 99 -7.18 -5.91 8.72
C PHE A 99 -6.51 -6.90 7.78
N HIS A 100 -6.86 -8.17 7.94
CA HIS A 100 -6.20 -9.29 7.27
C HIS A 100 -7.22 -10.21 6.61
N GLU A 101 -6.94 -10.61 5.37
CA GLU A 101 -7.74 -11.58 4.60
C GLU A 101 -6.84 -12.19 3.54
N GLU A 102 -6.60 -13.50 3.59
CA GLU A 102 -5.90 -14.21 2.51
C GLU A 102 -6.82 -14.33 1.28
N GLY A 103 -6.23 -14.25 0.08
CA GLY A 103 -6.96 -14.36 -1.19
C GLY A 103 -7.58 -13.04 -1.69
N ALA A 104 -7.39 -11.94 -0.98
CA ALA A 104 -7.60 -10.58 -1.47
C ALA A 104 -6.28 -9.81 -1.42
N SER A 105 -6.07 -8.86 -2.33
CA SER A 105 -4.85 -8.02 -2.30
C SER A 105 -4.86 -7.02 -1.15
N ALA A 106 -3.70 -6.56 -0.68
CA ALA A 106 -3.61 -5.54 0.35
C ALA A 106 -4.23 -4.20 -0.10
N SER A 107 -4.17 -3.86 -1.39
CA SER A 107 -4.81 -2.63 -1.89
C SER A 107 -6.34 -2.73 -1.94
N GLU A 108 -6.91 -3.91 -2.21
CA GLU A 108 -8.34 -4.17 -2.01
C GLU A 108 -8.72 -3.98 -0.53
N LEU A 109 -7.99 -4.62 0.39
CA LEU A 109 -8.28 -4.54 1.83
C LEU A 109 -8.19 -3.10 2.34
N THR A 110 -7.16 -2.37 1.89
CA THR A 110 -6.97 -0.96 2.19
C THR A 110 -8.16 -0.13 1.70
N TYR A 111 -8.63 -0.35 0.47
CA TYR A 111 -9.80 0.37 -0.04
C TYR A 111 -11.07 0.02 0.71
N ARG A 112 -11.32 -1.26 1.01
CA ARG A 112 -12.50 -1.71 1.77
C ARG A 112 -12.52 -1.07 3.16
N MET A 113 -11.40 -1.08 3.86
CA MET A 113 -11.24 -0.49 5.20
C MET A 113 -11.47 1.03 5.20
N LEU A 114 -11.02 1.72 4.14
CA LEU A 114 -11.07 3.19 4.04
C LEU A 114 -12.19 3.71 3.12
N ALA A 115 -13.10 2.86 2.66
CA ALA A 115 -14.09 3.19 1.62
C ALA A 115 -14.94 4.42 1.97
N GLY A 116 -15.29 4.60 3.25
CA GLY A 116 -16.06 5.76 3.74
C GLY A 116 -15.30 7.10 3.71
N LEU A 117 -13.98 7.06 3.51
CA LEU A 117 -13.10 8.23 3.45
C LEU A 117 -12.57 8.51 2.04
N LEU A 118 -12.74 7.55 1.12
CA LEU A 118 -12.22 7.63 -0.23
C LEU A 118 -13.31 7.98 -1.24
N PRO A 119 -13.03 8.86 -2.22
CA PRO A 119 -13.90 9.01 -3.37
C PRO A 119 -14.01 7.68 -4.13
N ARG A 120 -15.21 7.32 -4.61
CA ARG A 120 -15.46 6.08 -5.36
C ARG A 120 -14.49 5.85 -6.54
N ARG A 121 -14.01 6.94 -7.17
CA ARG A 121 -13.02 6.89 -8.25
C ARG A 121 -11.68 6.28 -7.84
N MET A 122 -11.36 6.23 -6.54
CA MET A 122 -10.13 5.63 -6.03
C MET A 122 -10.15 4.10 -6.06
N SER A 123 -11.32 3.49 -6.32
CA SER A 123 -11.42 2.05 -6.58
C SER A 123 -10.45 1.59 -7.69
N ARG A 124 -10.19 2.42 -8.70
CA ARG A 124 -9.20 2.09 -9.74
C ARG A 124 -7.78 1.91 -9.21
N VAL A 125 -7.40 2.64 -8.16
CA VAL A 125 -6.05 2.52 -7.57
C VAL A 125 -5.92 1.18 -6.85
N ALA A 126 -6.95 0.76 -6.11
CA ALA A 126 -7.01 -0.58 -5.54
C ALA A 126 -7.05 -1.68 -6.62
N LEU A 127 -7.78 -1.46 -7.71
CA LEU A 127 -7.75 -2.39 -8.85
C LEU A 127 -6.36 -2.52 -9.48
N TYR A 128 -5.56 -1.44 -9.52
CA TYR A 128 -4.20 -1.52 -10.04
C TYR A 128 -3.30 -2.43 -9.21
N GLY A 129 -3.36 -2.31 -7.88
CA GLY A 129 -2.63 -3.19 -6.97
C GLY A 129 -3.12 -4.64 -7.08
N ALA A 130 -4.42 -4.86 -6.94
CA ALA A 130 -5.04 -6.19 -7.02
C ALA A 130 -4.69 -6.95 -8.31
N ILE A 131 -4.76 -6.29 -9.47
CA ILE A 131 -4.41 -6.91 -10.75
C ILE A 131 -2.91 -7.21 -10.83
N SER A 132 -2.06 -6.33 -10.28
CA SER A 132 -0.60 -6.52 -10.31
C SER A 132 -0.15 -7.69 -9.42
N ASP A 133 -0.95 -8.03 -8.42
CA ASP A 133 -0.73 -9.18 -7.55
C ASP A 133 -1.53 -10.44 -7.97
N TYR A 134 -2.06 -10.43 -9.21
CA TYR A 134 -2.86 -11.52 -9.78
C TYR A 134 -4.12 -11.88 -8.97
N MET A 135 -4.63 -10.94 -8.18
CA MET A 135 -5.82 -11.10 -7.34
C MET A 135 -7.07 -10.48 -7.98
N ASP A 136 -7.19 -10.57 -9.31
CA ASP A 136 -8.31 -10.02 -10.08
C ASP A 136 -9.57 -10.89 -10.10
N TYR A 137 -9.62 -11.90 -9.23
CA TYR A 137 -10.69 -12.89 -9.15
C TYR A 137 -11.67 -12.67 -7.99
N THR A 138 -11.38 -11.79 -7.04
CA THR A 138 -12.26 -11.54 -5.89
C THR A 138 -13.60 -10.96 -6.33
N GLU A 139 -14.65 -11.20 -5.54
CA GLU A 139 -15.98 -10.66 -5.86
C GLU A 139 -15.98 -9.12 -5.85
N TRP A 140 -15.17 -8.53 -4.95
CA TRP A 140 -15.00 -7.08 -4.89
C TRP A 140 -14.32 -6.55 -6.16
N VAL A 141 -13.20 -7.16 -6.62
CA VAL A 141 -12.51 -6.73 -7.84
C VAL A 141 -13.43 -6.84 -9.05
N ARG A 142 -14.14 -7.96 -9.21
CA ARG A 142 -15.09 -8.16 -10.30
C ARG A 142 -16.18 -7.09 -10.31
N SER A 143 -16.76 -6.80 -9.15
CA SER A 143 -17.78 -5.76 -8.98
C SER A 143 -17.23 -4.35 -9.24
N ALA A 144 -16.03 -4.05 -8.76
CA ALA A 144 -15.38 -2.75 -8.96
C ALA A 144 -15.02 -2.53 -10.44
N LEU A 145 -14.55 -3.56 -11.15
CA LEU A 145 -14.25 -3.50 -12.59
C LEU A 145 -15.47 -3.15 -13.44
N LEU A 146 -16.69 -3.50 -13.03
CA LEU A 146 -17.91 -3.11 -13.75
C LEU A 146 -18.12 -1.58 -13.80
N GLN A 147 -17.42 -0.81 -12.98
CA GLN A 147 -17.49 0.65 -12.94
C GLN A 147 -16.49 1.33 -13.88
N TRP A 148 -15.66 0.56 -14.58
CA TRP A 148 -14.54 1.07 -15.38
C TRP A 148 -14.47 0.35 -16.73
N ASP A 149 -13.80 0.98 -17.70
CA ASP A 149 -13.33 0.23 -18.86
C ASP A 149 -12.18 -0.68 -18.42
N LYS A 150 -12.47 -1.97 -18.25
CA LYS A 150 -11.48 -2.95 -17.80
C LYS A 150 -10.19 -2.92 -18.64
N ARG A 151 -10.27 -2.67 -19.95
CA ARG A 151 -9.07 -2.64 -20.83
C ARG A 151 -8.11 -1.55 -20.41
N ILE A 152 -8.65 -0.39 -20.03
CA ILE A 152 -7.87 0.72 -19.50
C ILE A 152 -7.29 0.32 -18.14
N VAL A 153 -8.09 -0.26 -17.25
CA VAL A 153 -7.60 -0.66 -15.91
C VAL A 153 -6.43 -1.63 -16.02
N TYR A 154 -6.55 -2.71 -16.80
CA TYR A 154 -5.47 -3.67 -17.01
C TYR A 154 -4.22 -3.03 -17.66
N PHE A 155 -4.41 -2.12 -18.62
CA PHE A 155 -3.30 -1.39 -19.23
C PHE A 155 -2.54 -0.55 -18.18
N GLU A 156 -3.28 0.20 -17.37
CA GLU A 156 -2.70 1.03 -16.31
C GLU A 156 -2.00 0.19 -15.23
N SER A 157 -2.57 -0.95 -14.82
CA SER A 157 -1.92 -1.91 -13.91
C SER A 157 -0.59 -2.41 -14.50
N GLY A 158 -0.60 -2.77 -15.79
CA GLY A 158 0.60 -3.23 -16.49
C GLY A 158 1.70 -2.16 -16.56
N VAL A 159 1.34 -0.90 -16.80
CA VAL A 159 2.28 0.23 -16.76
C VAL A 159 2.89 0.40 -15.37
N LEU A 160 2.04 0.35 -14.33
CA LEU A 160 2.47 0.52 -12.95
C LEU A 160 3.44 -0.59 -12.54
N MET A 161 3.05 -1.85 -12.72
CA MET A 161 3.84 -3.03 -12.37
C MET A 161 5.21 -2.99 -13.06
N GLN A 162 5.25 -2.83 -14.38
CA GLN A 162 6.49 -2.80 -15.16
C GLN A 162 7.40 -1.62 -14.81
N GLY A 163 6.81 -0.46 -14.50
CA GLY A 163 7.56 0.72 -14.12
C GLY A 163 8.16 0.63 -12.71
N LEU A 164 7.45 0.03 -11.77
CA LEU A 164 7.91 -0.18 -10.39
C LEU A 164 8.94 -1.31 -10.28
N GLU A 165 8.78 -2.40 -11.02
CA GLU A 165 9.75 -3.51 -11.07
C GLU A 165 11.16 -2.99 -11.45
N ARG A 166 11.21 -2.09 -12.43
CA ARG A 166 12.46 -1.45 -12.87
C ARG A 166 12.99 -0.40 -11.90
N ALA A 167 12.16 0.13 -11.02
CA ALA A 167 12.61 1.10 -10.02
C ALA A 167 13.52 0.47 -8.96
N ARG A 168 13.40 -0.85 -8.70
CA ARG A 168 14.20 -1.57 -7.69
C ARG A 168 14.20 -0.81 -6.35
N LYS A 169 15.36 -0.27 -5.93
CA LYS A 169 15.57 0.46 -4.67
C LYS A 169 15.42 1.99 -4.78
N ASP A 170 14.94 2.50 -5.91
CA ASP A 170 14.66 3.93 -6.11
C ASP A 170 13.39 4.34 -5.33
N HIS A 171 13.55 4.48 -4.01
CA HIS A 171 12.45 4.77 -3.09
C HIS A 171 11.86 6.16 -3.31
N GLU A 172 12.66 7.15 -3.71
CA GLU A 172 12.15 8.48 -4.05
C GLU A 172 11.20 8.43 -5.23
N PHE A 173 11.57 7.72 -6.30
CA PHE A 173 10.65 7.52 -7.43
C PHE A 173 9.36 6.83 -7.01
N LYS A 174 9.44 5.79 -6.18
CA LYS A 174 8.22 5.12 -5.68
C LYS A 174 7.33 6.07 -4.86
N ARG A 175 7.91 7.01 -4.10
CA ARG A 175 7.13 8.06 -3.40
C ARG A 175 6.45 9.02 -4.37
N GLU A 176 7.12 9.40 -5.46
CA GLU A 176 6.49 10.20 -6.53
C GLU A 176 5.30 9.46 -7.15
N VAL A 177 5.41 8.14 -7.35
CA VAL A 177 4.30 7.32 -7.84
C VAL A 177 3.15 7.28 -6.83
N VAL A 178 3.44 7.12 -5.54
CA VAL A 178 2.42 7.21 -4.48
C VAL A 178 1.69 8.55 -4.55
N ASP A 179 2.41 9.67 -4.64
CA ASP A 179 1.81 11.01 -4.72
C ASP A 179 0.96 11.21 -5.97
N HIS A 180 1.40 10.65 -7.09
CA HIS A 180 0.63 10.63 -8.33
C HIS A 180 -0.69 9.87 -8.17
N LEU A 181 -0.64 8.66 -7.62
CA LEU A 181 -1.80 7.80 -7.41
C LEU A 181 -2.76 8.36 -6.34
N THR A 182 -2.24 8.99 -5.28
CA THR A 182 -3.04 9.66 -4.25
C THR A 182 -4.00 10.71 -4.84
N ARG A 183 -3.57 11.41 -5.90
CA ARG A 183 -4.41 12.38 -6.62
C ARG A 183 -5.36 11.73 -7.63
N GLY A 184 -5.31 10.41 -7.76
CA GLY A 184 -6.00 9.66 -8.81
C GLY A 184 -5.36 9.86 -10.19
N GLY A 185 -4.06 10.12 -10.27
CA GLY A 185 -3.36 10.10 -11.55
C GLY A 185 -3.37 8.67 -12.14
N ALA A 186 -3.61 8.55 -13.45
CA ALA A 186 -3.44 7.27 -14.13
C ALA A 186 -1.93 6.95 -14.28
N PRO A 187 -1.46 5.72 -14.01
CA PRO A 187 -0.05 5.35 -14.16
C PRO A 187 0.63 5.85 -15.45
N SER A 188 -0.01 5.69 -16.60
CA SER A 188 0.47 6.12 -17.92
C SER A 188 0.62 7.64 -18.07
N ALA A 189 -0.11 8.43 -17.27
CA ALA A 189 -0.02 9.88 -17.28
C ALA A 189 1.23 10.41 -16.55
N MET A 190 1.90 9.59 -15.73
CA MET A 190 3.17 9.95 -15.11
C MET A 190 4.31 9.60 -16.08
N ASN A 191 4.81 10.60 -16.81
CA ASN A 191 5.80 10.40 -17.87
C ASN A 191 7.02 9.58 -17.41
N ARG A 192 7.55 9.84 -16.20
CA ARG A 192 8.68 9.08 -15.66
C ARG A 192 8.36 7.59 -15.45
N LEU A 193 7.14 7.28 -14.99
CA LEU A 193 6.67 5.89 -14.82
C LEU A 193 6.44 5.21 -16.17
N TRP A 194 5.76 5.89 -17.09
CA TRP A 194 5.52 5.39 -18.44
C TRP A 194 6.81 5.13 -19.23
N LEU A 195 7.79 6.02 -19.13
CA LEU A 195 9.09 5.80 -19.78
C LEU A 195 9.79 4.58 -19.20
N ARG A 196 9.77 4.42 -17.87
CA ARG A 196 10.35 3.25 -17.20
C ARG A 196 9.66 1.96 -17.63
N SER A 197 8.33 1.93 -17.73
CA SER A 197 7.58 0.72 -18.09
C SER A 197 7.86 0.20 -19.51
N ARG A 198 8.52 0.99 -20.38
CA ARG A 198 8.82 0.64 -21.77
C ARG A 198 10.26 0.23 -22.04
N LEU A 199 11.17 0.39 -21.08
CA LEU A 199 12.59 0.08 -21.28
C LEU A 199 12.77 -1.43 -21.39
N LYS A 200 13.29 -1.90 -22.53
CA LYS A 200 13.70 -3.29 -22.73
C LYS A 200 15.00 -3.57 -21.99
#